data_AF-A0A1I3ZVZ5-F1
#
_entry.id   AF-A0A1I3ZVZ5-F1
#
_cell.length_a   1.000
_cell.length_b   1.000
_cell.length_c   1.000
_cell.angle_alpha   90.00
_cell.angle_beta   90.00
_cell.angle_gamma   90.00
#
_symmetry.space_group_name_H-M   'P 1'
#
loop_
_entity.id
_entity.type
_entity.pdbx_description
1 polymer ?
#
loop_
_entity_poly.entity_id
_entity_poly.type
_entity_poly.pdbx_seq_one_letter_code
_entity_poly.pdbx_strand_id
1 'polypeptide(L)'
;MNTIELSRQCRAAGIRLQARGDRLHIEAPAGCVTPELRQALTEHKADLLALHAIRARLLVLAVKLGIPRTVVDALPVEELEATAEQTALCEGHTDGNGDPLARTLLVFYLKCLADKVATA
;
A
#
# COMPACT_ATOMS: atom_id res chain seq x y z
N MET A 1 10.90 -1.39 15.29
CA MET A 1 9.57 -1.85 14.83
C MET A 1 9.61 -1.82 13.30
N ASN A 2 8.94 -2.72 12.58
CA ASN A 2 8.87 -2.65 11.11
C ASN A 2 7.64 -1.83 10.67
N THR A 3 7.69 -1.18 9.50
CA THR A 3 6.61 -0.36 8.93
C THR A 3 5.31 -1.17 8.77
N ILE A 4 5.43 -2.44 8.35
CA ILE A 4 4.32 -3.41 8.25
C ILE A 4 3.64 -3.62 9.60
N GLU A 5 4.42 -3.95 10.62
CA GLU A 5 3.93 -4.25 11.97
C GLU A 5 3.17 -3.06 12.56
N LEU A 6 3.70 -1.85 12.34
CA LEU A 6 3.10 -0.60 12.76
C LEU A 6 1.78 -0.33 12.03
N SER A 7 1.74 -0.50 10.71
CA SER A 7 0.52 -0.33 9.92
C SER A 7 -0.57 -1.34 10.31
N ARG A 8 -0.18 -2.59 10.58
CA ARG A 8 -1.08 -3.66 11.03
C ARG A 8 -1.69 -3.34 12.38
N GLN A 9 -0.87 -2.92 13.35
CA GLN A 9 -1.34 -2.46 14.66
C GLN A 9 -2.27 -1.24 14.53
N CYS A 10 -1.92 -0.27 13.69
CA CYS A 10 -2.77 0.89 13.44
C CYS A 10 -4.15 0.45 12.91
N ARG A 11 -4.19 -0.40 11.89
CA ARG A 11 -5.46 -0.89 11.33
C ARG A 11 -6.26 -1.70 12.35
N ALA A 12 -5.62 -2.58 13.12
CA ALA A 12 -6.27 -3.36 14.17
C ALA A 12 -6.86 -2.47 15.28
N ALA A 13 -6.19 -1.35 15.58
CA ALA A 13 -6.67 -0.33 16.51
C ALA A 13 -7.71 0.63 15.90
N GLY A 14 -8.15 0.41 14.65
CA GLY A 14 -9.10 1.29 13.96
C GLY A 14 -8.50 2.63 13.52
N ILE A 15 -7.18 2.76 13.53
CA ILE A 15 -6.45 3.94 13.08
C ILE A 15 -6.34 3.91 11.55
N ARG A 16 -6.80 4.98 10.91
CA ARG A 16 -6.70 5.18 9.47
C ARG A 16 -5.57 6.16 9.16
N LEU A 17 -4.63 5.70 8.36
CA LEU A 17 -3.53 6.50 7.83
C LEU A 17 -3.89 6.94 6.39
N GLN A 18 -3.81 8.25 6.12
CA GLN A 18 -4.02 8.81 4.79
C GLN A 18 -2.88 9.76 4.44
N ALA A 19 -2.23 9.60 3.29
CA ALA A 19 -1.32 10.63 2.79
C ALA A 19 -2.10 11.77 2.12
N ARG A 20 -1.71 13.00 2.45
CA ARG A 20 -2.16 14.26 1.84
C ARG A 20 -0.90 15.01 1.37
N GLY A 21 -0.47 14.72 0.15
CA GLY A 21 0.84 15.18 -0.35
C GLY A 21 1.96 14.65 0.54
N ASP A 22 2.84 15.52 1.02
CA ASP A 22 3.95 15.22 1.94
C ASP A 22 3.56 15.08 3.42
N ARG A 23 2.26 15.09 3.74
CA ARG A 23 1.75 14.98 5.10
C ARG A 23 0.99 13.67 5.30
N LEU A 24 1.31 12.97 6.38
CA LEU A 24 0.53 11.81 6.82
C LEU A 24 -0.57 12.29 7.77
N HIS A 25 -1.82 12.12 7.36
CA HIS A 25 -3.01 12.33 8.17
C HIS A 25 -3.35 11.06 8.92
N ILE A 26 -3.54 11.17 10.23
CA ILE A 26 -3.82 10.05 11.13
C ILE A 26 -5.20 10.30 11.74
N GLU A 27 -6.17 9.48 11.35
CA GLU A 27 -7.52 9.47 11.94
C GLU A 27 -7.59 8.29 12.90
N ALA A 28 -7.78 8.56 14.19
CA ALA A 28 -7.75 7.54 15.23
C ALA A 28 -8.86 7.78 16.26
N PRO A 29 -9.42 6.70 16.86
CA PRO A 29 -10.30 6.84 18.01
C PRO A 29 -9.55 7.48 19.20
N ALA A 30 -10.30 8.16 20.07
CA ALA A 30 -9.73 8.77 21.27
C ALA A 30 -9.05 7.70 22.15
N GLY A 31 -7.79 7.94 22.52
CA GLY A 31 -6.99 7.03 23.34
C GLY A 31 -6.21 5.95 22.57
N CYS A 32 -6.39 5.80 21.26
CA CYS A 32 -5.66 4.80 20.46
C CYS A 32 -4.26 5.25 20.04
N VAL A 33 -4.01 6.55 19.95
CA VAL A 33 -2.68 7.09 19.61
C VAL A 33 -1.87 7.27 20.89
N THR A 34 -1.13 6.24 21.27
CA THR A 34 -0.16 6.34 22.36
C THR A 34 1.06 7.17 21.91
N PRO A 35 1.80 7.81 22.84
CA PRO A 35 3.01 8.57 22.49
C PRO A 35 4.08 7.69 21.82
N GLU A 36 4.19 6.42 22.18
CA GLU A 36 5.10 5.46 21.56
C GLU A 36 4.71 5.19 20.10
N LEU A 37 3.40 5.03 19.83
CA LEU A 37 2.88 4.85 18.48
C LEU A 37 3.12 6.09 17.62
N ARG A 38 2.96 7.28 18.20
CA ARG A 38 3.23 8.55 17.52
C ARG A 38 4.71 8.70 17.16
N GLN A 39 5.62 8.26 18.02
CA GLN A 39 7.05 8.28 17.75
C GLN A 39 7.40 7.32 16.61
N ALA A 40 6.88 6.10 16.64
CA ALA A 40 7.06 5.12 15.57
C ALA A 40 6.49 5.62 14.22
N LEU A 41 5.31 6.25 14.21
CA LEU A 41 4.72 6.86 13.01
C LEU A 41 5.56 8.01 12.45
N THR A 42 6.29 8.72 13.31
CA THR A 42 7.19 9.81 12.91
C THR A 42 8.48 9.26 12.32
N GLU A 43 9.04 8.22 12.93
CA GLU A 43 10.27 7.55 12.52
C GLU A 43 10.10 6.87 11.15
N HIS A 44 8.97 6.19 10.93
CA HIS A 44 8.63 5.53 9.67
C HIS A 44 7.82 6.41 8.71
N LYS A 45 7.72 7.72 8.96
CA LYS A 45 6.89 8.63 8.16
C LYS A 45 7.28 8.63 6.68
N ALA A 46 8.58 8.61 6.39
CA ALA A 46 9.09 8.64 5.01
C ALA A 46 8.67 7.38 4.24
N ASP A 47 8.82 6.21 4.86
CA ASP A 47 8.43 4.92 4.29
C ASP A 47 6.91 4.84 4.09
N LEU A 48 6.13 5.31 5.07
CA LEU A 48 4.67 5.39 4.97
C LEU A 48 4.21 6.31 3.84
N LEU A 49 4.90 7.44 3.62
CA LEU A 49 4.62 8.33 2.49
C LEU A 49 4.98 7.68 1.15
N ALA A 50 6.12 6.97 1.07
CA ALA A 50 6.52 6.23 -0.12
C ALA A 50 5.49 5.15 -0.48
N LEU A 51 5.02 4.39 0.51
CA LEU A 51 3.93 3.41 0.37
C LEU A 51 2.65 4.04 -0.17
N HIS A 52 2.25 5.19 0.37
CA HIS A 52 1.07 5.90 -0.12
C HIS A 52 1.26 6.43 -1.54
N ALA A 53 2.47 6.84 -1.93
CA ALA A 53 2.78 7.23 -3.31
C ALA A 53 2.67 6.05 -4.28
N ILE A 54 3.14 4.86 -3.87
CA ILE A 54 2.95 3.61 -4.61
C ILE A 54 1.46 3.31 -4.79
N ARG A 55 0.67 3.44 -3.71
CA ARG A 55 -0.79 3.28 -3.77
C ARG A 55 -1.46 4.25 -4.73
N ALA A 56 -1.02 5.50 -4.78
CA ALA A 56 -1.54 6.50 -5.73
C ALA A 56 -1.24 6.12 -7.18
N ARG A 57 -0.03 5.62 -7.47
CA ARG A 57 0.33 5.10 -8.81
C ARG A 57 -0.50 3.86 -9.17
N LEU A 58 -0.73 2.98 -8.21
CA LEU A 58 -1.58 1.81 -8.36
C LEU A 58 -3.04 2.18 -8.66
N LEU A 59 -3.59 3.21 -8.03
CA LEU A 59 -4.92 3.71 -8.36
C LEU A 59 -5.01 4.16 -9.83
N VAL A 60 -3.99 4.85 -10.34
CA VAL A 60 -3.94 5.26 -11.75
C VAL A 60 -3.89 4.05 -12.68
N LEU A 61 -3.10 3.03 -12.33
CA LEU A 61 -3.03 1.78 -13.11
C LEU A 61 -4.34 0.99 -13.05
N ALA A 62 -4.95 0.88 -11.87
CA ALA A 62 -6.22 0.19 -11.67
C ALA A 62 -7.32 0.79 -12.54
N VAL A 63 -7.42 2.13 -12.61
CA VAL A 63 -8.36 2.82 -13.51
C VAL A 63 -8.12 2.45 -14.98
N LYS A 64 -6.87 2.43 -15.43
CA LYS A 64 -6.52 2.02 -16.81
C LYS A 64 -6.89 0.57 -17.11
N LEU A 65 -6.92 -0.29 -16.10
CA LEU A 65 -7.23 -1.72 -16.20
C LEU A 65 -8.72 -2.02 -15.96
N GLY A 66 -9.55 -1.01 -15.68
CA GLY A 66 -10.96 -1.19 -15.34
C GLY A 66 -11.20 -1.79 -13.94
N ILE A 67 -10.19 -1.76 -13.07
CA ILE A 67 -10.29 -2.29 -11.70
C ILE A 67 -10.93 -1.22 -10.80
N PRO A 68 -11.99 -1.58 -10.04
CA PRO A 68 -12.66 -0.65 -9.13
C PRO A 68 -11.71 -0.10 -8.06
N ARG A 69 -11.86 1.19 -7.75
CA ARG A 69 -11.08 1.87 -6.70
C ARG A 69 -11.26 1.20 -5.32
N THR A 70 -12.41 0.60 -5.05
CA THR A 70 -12.70 -0.14 -3.81
C THR A 70 -11.72 -1.28 -3.57
N VAL A 71 -11.23 -1.95 -4.61
CA VAL A 71 -10.23 -3.02 -4.52
C VAL A 71 -8.89 -2.45 -4.04
N VAL A 72 -8.50 -1.30 -4.57
CA VAL A 72 -7.25 -0.60 -4.20
C VAL A 72 -7.35 0.07 -2.82
N ASP A 73 -8.56 0.44 -2.40
CA ASP A 73 -8.83 0.98 -1.07
C ASP A 73 -8.90 -0.13 0.02
N ALA A 74 -9.31 -1.35 -0.35
CA ALA A 74 -9.29 -2.51 0.53
C ALA A 74 -7.89 -3.10 0.75
N LEU A 75 -6.98 -2.87 -0.21
CA LEU A 75 -5.60 -3.34 -0.20
C LEU A 75 -4.88 -3.00 1.13
N PRO A 76 -4.38 -3.99 1.88
CA PRO A 76 -3.51 -3.75 3.03
C PRO A 76 -2.20 -3.10 2.58
N VAL A 77 -1.74 -2.12 3.35
CA VAL A 77 -0.42 -1.49 3.14
C VAL A 77 0.72 -2.52 3.25
N GLU A 78 0.51 -3.53 4.10
CA GLU A 78 1.37 -4.71 4.28
C GLU A 78 1.63 -5.45 2.95
N GLU A 79 0.57 -5.56 2.16
CA GLU A 79 0.52 -6.33 0.93
C GLU A 79 1.05 -5.50 -0.27
N LEU A 80 0.95 -4.17 -0.16
CA LEU A 80 1.61 -3.20 -1.05
C LEU A 80 3.13 -3.19 -0.88
N GLU A 81 3.64 -3.34 0.34
CA GLU A 81 5.08 -3.30 0.64
C GLU A 81 5.77 -4.59 0.18
N ALA A 82 5.18 -5.76 0.42
CA ALA A 82 5.66 -7.03 -0.15
C ALA A 82 5.68 -7.00 -1.69
N THR A 83 4.65 -6.41 -2.29
CA THR A 83 4.61 -6.19 -3.74
C THR A 83 5.69 -5.20 -4.17
N ALA A 84 5.93 -4.12 -3.41
CA ALA A 84 6.95 -3.13 -3.71
C ALA A 84 8.37 -3.70 -3.61
N GLU A 85 8.66 -4.52 -2.59
CA GLU A 85 9.93 -5.26 -2.48
C GLU A 85 10.13 -6.22 -3.66
N GLN A 86 9.10 -7.00 -4.01
CA GLN A 86 9.16 -7.88 -5.18
C GLN A 86 9.30 -7.11 -6.49
N THR A 87 8.68 -5.93 -6.60
CA THR A 87 8.79 -5.03 -7.75
C THR A 87 10.20 -4.45 -7.85
N ALA A 88 10.80 -4.06 -6.72
CA ALA A 88 12.17 -3.56 -6.65
C ALA A 88 13.20 -4.65 -7.01
N LEU A 89 12.97 -5.89 -6.58
CA LEU A 89 13.78 -7.05 -6.99
C LEU A 89 13.66 -7.36 -8.49
N CYS A 90 12.58 -6.88 -9.13
CA CYS A 90 12.32 -7.05 -10.55
C CYS A 90 12.62 -5.80 -11.39
N GLU A 91 13.20 -4.74 -10.79
CA GLU A 91 13.64 -3.57 -11.57
C GLU A 91 14.75 -3.97 -12.54
N GLY A 92 14.60 -3.57 -13.81
CA GLY A 92 15.53 -3.93 -14.89
C GLY A 92 15.23 -5.27 -15.57
N HIS A 93 14.30 -6.07 -15.06
CA HIS A 93 13.84 -7.29 -15.71
C HIS A 93 12.61 -7.01 -16.60
N THR A 94 12.57 -7.63 -17.78
CA THR A 94 11.46 -7.56 -18.72
C THR A 94 10.85 -8.94 -18.95
N ASP A 95 9.56 -8.99 -19.21
CA ASP A 95 8.88 -10.24 -19.51
C ASP A 95 9.09 -10.64 -20.98
N GLY A 96 8.53 -11.78 -21.38
CA GLY A 96 8.64 -12.26 -22.76
C GLY A 96 8.03 -11.33 -23.83
N ASN A 97 7.29 -10.30 -23.42
CA ASN A 97 6.70 -9.28 -24.29
C ASN A 97 7.48 -7.95 -24.26
N GLY A 98 8.55 -7.85 -23.48
CA GLY A 98 9.35 -6.63 -23.32
C GLY A 98 8.76 -5.61 -22.34
N ASP A 99 7.69 -5.96 -21.62
CA ASP A 99 7.15 -5.11 -20.56
C ASP A 99 7.98 -5.26 -19.28
N PRO A 100 8.16 -4.20 -18.47
CA PRO A 100 8.86 -4.30 -17.20
C PRO A 100 8.17 -5.31 -16.28
N LEU A 101 8.90 -6.32 -15.78
CA LEU A 101 8.35 -7.36 -14.91
C LEU A 101 7.67 -6.76 -13.67
N ALA A 102 8.28 -5.70 -13.13
CA ALA A 102 7.73 -4.84 -12.08
C ALA A 102 6.28 -4.42 -12.36
N ARG A 103 6.01 -3.94 -13.58
CA ARG A 103 4.67 -3.53 -14.02
C ARG A 103 3.74 -4.73 -14.14
N THR A 104 4.22 -5.82 -14.74
CA THR A 104 3.42 -7.04 -14.96
C THR A 104 3.01 -7.70 -13.64
N LEU A 105 3.91 -7.77 -12.65
CA LEU A 105 3.62 -8.26 -11.30
C LEU A 105 2.59 -7.40 -10.58
N LEU A 106 2.74 -6.07 -10.64
CA LEU A 106 1.75 -5.14 -10.07
C LEU A 106 0.35 -5.32 -10.69
N VAL A 107 0.28 -5.50 -12.02
CA VAL A 107 -0.99 -5.75 -12.74
C VAL A 107 -1.59 -7.09 -12.34
N PHE A 108 -0.78 -8.15 -12.28
CA PHE A 108 -1.22 -9.49 -11.88
C PHE A 108 -1.77 -9.49 -10.46
N TYR A 109 -1.04 -8.87 -9.54
CA TYR A 109 -1.42 -8.75 -8.14
C TYR A 109 -2.74 -8.00 -7.95
N LEU A 110 -2.91 -6.86 -8.64
CA LEU A 110 -4.18 -6.12 -8.67
C LEU A 110 -5.35 -6.96 -9.17
N LYS A 111 -5.14 -7.79 -10.21
CA LYS A 111 -6.18 -8.70 -10.72
C LYS A 111 -6.54 -9.78 -9.70
N CYS A 112 -5.54 -10.45 -9.11
CA CYS A 112 -5.79 -11.46 -8.08
C CYS A 112 -6.57 -10.89 -6.88
N LEU A 113 -6.30 -9.66 -6.48
CA LEU A 113 -7.05 -8.98 -5.42
C LEU A 113 -8.47 -8.63 -5.84
N ALA A 114 -8.65 -8.14 -7.08
CA ALA A 114 -9.99 -7.86 -7.61
C ALA A 114 -10.84 -9.14 -7.60
N ASP A 115 -10.28 -10.28 -7.99
CA ASP A 115 -10.97 -11.57 -7.99
C ASP A 115 -11.31 -12.04 -6.56
N LYS A 116 -10.40 -11.86 -5.59
CA LYS A 116 -10.66 -12.17 -4.18
C LYS A 116 -11.77 -11.31 -3.58
N VAL A 117 -11.80 -10.01 -3.90
CA VAL A 117 -12.84 -9.10 -3.41
C VAL A 117 -14.19 -9.36 -4.10
N ALA A 118 -14.20 -9.82 -5.35
CA ALA A 118 -15.43 -10.18 -6.05
C ALA A 118 -16.05 -11.51 -5.56
N THR A 119 -15.28 -12.34 -4.86
CA THR A 119 -15.70 -13.66 -4.36
C THR A 119 -16.01 -13.69 -2.86
N ALA A 120 -15.82 -12.56 -2.14
CA ALA A 120 -16.12 -12.39 -0.71
C ALA A 120 -17.41 -11.60 -0.51
#